data_AF-A0A6J1RCQ9-F1
#
_entry.id   AF-A0A6J1RCQ9-F1
#
_cell.length_a   1.000
_cell.length_b   1.000
_cell.length_c   1.000
_cell.angle_alpha   90.00
_cell.angle_beta   90.00
_cell.angle_gamma   90.00
#
_symmetry.space_group_name_H-M   'P 1'
#
loop_
_entity.id
_entity.type
_entity.pdbx_description
1 polymer ?
#
loop_
_entity_poly.entity_id
_entity_poly.type
_entity_poly.pdbx_seq_one_letter_code
_entity_poly.pdbx_strand_id
1 'polypeptide(L)'
;MGTSLRGLGDFQQQYREAVHRMGEFLAYRIMRQWLHNDWIFSLTSKGREQKKMLKVLHGFTERIIAERKLYHDRTNGQYLKSFDNDTSAKRDDAEPIGST
;
A
#
# COMPACT_ATOMS: atom_id res chain seq x y z
N MET A 1 9.95 -0.92 -5.67
CA MET A 1 10.21 -0.98 -4.21
C MET A 1 8.94 -1.43 -3.49
N GLY A 2 8.73 -2.73 -3.30
CA GLY A 2 7.56 -3.26 -2.59
C GLY A 2 7.93 -3.85 -1.23
N THR A 3 6.95 -4.00 -0.34
CA THR A 3 7.02 -4.93 0.78
C THR A 3 5.87 -5.93 0.61
N SER A 4 6.13 -7.20 0.88
CA SER A 4 5.07 -8.21 0.84
C SER A 4 4.11 -7.96 2.00
N LEU A 5 2.82 -7.84 1.70
CA LEU A 5 1.77 -7.78 2.73
C LEU A 5 1.35 -9.18 3.21
N ARG A 6 1.82 -10.24 2.53
CA ARG A 6 1.47 -11.62 2.88
C ARG A 6 1.95 -11.94 4.28
N GLY A 7 1.05 -12.49 5.10
CA GLY A 7 1.35 -12.90 6.49
C GLY A 7 1.04 -11.83 7.54
N LEU A 8 0.60 -10.63 7.18
CA LEU A 8 0.19 -9.60 8.15
C LEU A 8 -1.24 -9.76 8.71
N GLY A 9 -1.99 -10.79 8.28
CA GLY A 9 -3.33 -11.10 8.81
C GLY A 9 -4.28 -9.90 8.82
N ASP A 10 -4.85 -9.60 9.98
CA ASP A 10 -5.79 -8.50 10.21
C ASP A 10 -5.21 -7.12 9.87
N PHE A 11 -3.89 -6.94 10.06
CA PHE A 11 -3.20 -5.69 9.74
C PHE A 11 -3.25 -5.38 8.23
N GLN A 12 -3.20 -6.40 7.37
CA GLN A 12 -3.33 -6.23 5.92
C GLN A 12 -4.73 -5.74 5.56
N GLN A 13 -5.77 -6.31 6.19
CA GLN A 13 -7.14 -5.92 5.94
C GLN A 13 -7.39 -4.47 6.38
N GLN A 14 -6.95 -4.11 7.58
CA GLN A 14 -7.08 -2.75 8.10
C GLN A 14 -6.34 -1.73 7.22
N TYR A 15 -5.13 -2.05 6.76
CA TYR A 15 -4.40 -1.19 5.83
C TYR A 15 -5.16 -1.01 4.51
N ARG A 16 -5.65 -2.11 3.93
CA ARG A 16 -6.38 -2.07 2.65
C ARG A 16 -7.68 -1.28 2.76
N GLU A 17 -8.42 -1.46 3.86
CA GLU A 17 -9.63 -0.69 4.14
C GLU A 17 -9.31 0.80 4.34
N ALA A 18 -8.28 1.12 5.12
CA ALA A 18 -7.88 2.50 5.37
C ALA A 18 -7.44 3.21 4.07
N VAL A 19 -6.74 2.52 3.16
CA VAL A 19 -6.39 3.04 1.82
C VAL A 19 -7.65 3.27 0.98
N HIS A 20 -8.60 2.33 0.98
CA HIS A 20 -9.84 2.48 0.24
C HIS A 20 -10.66 3.70 0.73
N ARG A 21 -10.83 3.82 2.05
CA ARG A 21 -11.45 4.99 2.70
C ARG A 21 -10.73 6.29 2.39
N MET A 22 -9.39 6.27 2.36
CA MET A 22 -8.61 7.46 1.97
C MET A 22 -8.93 7.90 0.56
N GLY A 23 -9.07 6.95 -0.38
CA GLY A 23 -9.48 7.21 -1.75
C GLY A 23 -10.87 7.84 -1.83
N GLU A 24 -11.84 7.34 -1.05
CA GLU A 24 -13.18 7.95 -0.95
C GLU A 24 -13.11 9.41 -0.49
N PHE A 25 -12.31 9.71 0.55
CA PHE A 25 -12.13 11.08 1.02
C PHE A 25 -11.46 11.99 -0.01
N LEU A 26 -10.47 11.46 -0.75
CA LEU A 26 -9.79 12.21 -1.79
C LEU A 26 -10.75 12.55 -2.94
N ALA A 27 -11.52 11.57 -3.41
CA ALA A 27 -12.56 11.77 -4.43
C ALA A 27 -13.62 12.78 -3.96
N TYR A 28 -14.07 12.67 -2.71
CA TYR A 28 -15.02 13.60 -2.11
C TYR A 28 -14.49 15.05 -2.09
N ARG A 29 -13.19 15.22 -1.79
CA ARG A 29 -12.54 16.52 -1.73
C ARG A 29 -12.29 17.12 -3.11
N ILE A 30 -11.95 16.31 -4.11
CA ILE A 30 -11.77 16.74 -5.51
C ILE A 30 -13.10 17.23 -6.09
N MET A 31 -14.21 16.56 -5.80
CA MET A 31 -15.54 16.93 -6.30
C MET A 31 -16.10 18.22 -5.69
N ARG A 32 -15.50 18.75 -4.61
CA ARG A 32 -15.98 19.95 -3.91
C ARG A 32 -14.83 20.94 -3.69
N GLN A 33 -14.63 21.86 -4.64
CA GLN A 33 -13.55 22.85 -4.54
C GLN A 33 -13.57 23.67 -3.24
N TRP A 34 -14.74 23.93 -2.65
CA TRP A 34 -14.87 24.66 -1.37
C TRP A 34 -14.19 23.97 -0.18
N LEU A 35 -14.00 22.64 -0.23
CA LEU A 35 -13.29 21.88 0.80
C LEU A 35 -11.78 21.77 0.53
N HIS A 36 -11.22 22.51 -0.44
CA HIS A 36 -9.77 22.56 -0.62
C HIS A 36 -9.05 23.25 0.54
N ASN A 37 -9.71 24.17 1.24
CA ASN A 37 -9.09 24.79 2.42
C ASN A 37 -9.03 23.78 3.57
N ASP A 38 -7.81 23.41 3.96
CA ASP A 38 -7.55 22.43 5.02
C ASP A 38 -8.20 22.80 6.34
N TRP A 39 -8.31 24.09 6.65
CA TRP A 39 -8.91 24.53 7.89
C TRP A 39 -10.41 24.21 7.94
N ILE A 40 -11.12 24.55 6.85
CA ILE A 40 -12.55 24.26 6.66
C ILE A 40 -12.79 22.75 6.66
N PHE A 41 -11.93 22.00 5.95
CA PHE A 41 -12.04 20.55 5.89
C PHE A 41 -11.80 19.90 7.26
N SER A 42 -10.84 20.40 8.05
CA SER A 42 -10.53 19.87 9.38
C SER A 42 -11.65 20.04 10.41
N LEU A 43 -12.54 21.01 10.18
CA LEU A 43 -13.73 21.25 11.00
C LEU A 43 -14.87 20.27 10.67
N THR A 44 -14.87 19.66 9.48
CA THR A 44 -15.88 18.67 9.09
C THR A 44 -15.68 17.32 9.79
N SER A 45 -16.77 16.57 9.99
CA SER A 45 -16.71 15.19 10.51
C SER A 45 -15.82 14.29 9.64
N LYS A 46 -15.90 14.47 8.32
CA LYS A 46 -15.09 13.74 7.33
C LYS A 46 -13.60 14.01 7.46
N GLY A 47 -13.21 15.25 7.76
CA GLY A 47 -11.80 15.57 8.04
C GLY A 47 -11.26 14.89 9.29
N ARG A 48 -12.09 14.71 10.32
CA ARG A 48 -11.72 13.94 11.53
C ARG A 48 -11.57 12.45 11.24
N GLU A 49 -12.46 11.88 10.44
CA GLU A 49 -12.35 10.49 9.98
C GLU A 49 -11.09 10.28 9.13
N GLN A 50 -10.80 11.18 8.19
CA GLN A 50 -9.59 11.12 7.37
C GLN A 50 -8.32 11.16 8.24
N LYS A 51 -8.26 12.02 9.27
CA LYS A 51 -7.13 12.06 10.21
C LYS A 51 -6.92 10.73 10.94
N LYS A 52 -7.99 10.05 11.35
CA LYS A 52 -7.88 8.72 11.98
C LYS A 52 -7.33 7.69 11.00
N MET A 53 -7.82 7.66 9.76
CA MET A 53 -7.32 6.75 8.73
C MET A 53 -5.86 7.03 8.35
N LEU A 54 -5.46 8.31 8.27
CA LEU A 54 -4.07 8.71 8.08
C LEU A 54 -3.16 8.20 9.20
N LYS A 55 -3.62 8.22 10.46
CA LYS A 55 -2.85 7.69 11.58
C LYS A 55 -2.55 6.19 11.42
N VAL A 56 -3.52 5.41 10.94
CA VAL A 56 -3.34 3.98 10.65
C VAL A 56 -2.33 3.77 9.51
N LEU A 57 -2.47 4.53 8.41
CA LEU A 57 -1.54 4.49 7.27
C LEU A 57 -0.11 4.87 7.67
N HIS A 58 0.05 5.90 8.50
CA HIS A 58 1.37 6.33 8.96
C HIS A 58 1.99 5.29 9.87
N GLY A 59 1.24 4.74 10.84
CA GLY A 59 1.74 3.67 11.70
C GLY A 59 2.21 2.44 10.91
N PHE A 60 1.52 2.11 9.82
CA PHE A 60 1.95 1.05 8.92
C PHE A 60 3.29 1.37 8.22
N THR A 61 3.40 2.58 7.66
CA THR A 61 4.60 3.01 6.92
C THR A 61 5.80 3.13 7.86
N GLU A 62 5.62 3.70 9.04
CA GLU A 62 6.65 3.85 10.07
C GLU A 62 7.21 2.48 10.49
N ARG A 63 6.34 1.49 10.68
CA ARG A 63 6.76 0.12 11.03
C ARG A 63 7.64 -0.50 9.93
N ILE A 64 7.26 -0.37 8.66
CA ILE A 64 8.08 -0.89 7.54
C ILE A 64 9.42 -0.15 7.46
N ILE A 65 9.43 1.16 7.65
CA ILE A 65 10.66 1.95 7.66
C ILE A 65 11.57 1.48 8.79
N ALA A 66 11.02 1.26 9.99
CA ALA A 66 11.78 0.76 11.14
C ALA A 66 12.36 -0.64 10.87
N GLU A 67 11.56 -1.56 10.32
CA GLU A 67 12.02 -2.91 9.94
C GLU A 67 13.15 -2.85 8.90
N ARG A 68 13.05 -1.96 7.91
CA ARG A 68 14.10 -1.75 6.89
C ARG A 68 15.38 -1.16 7.47
N LYS A 69 15.27 -0.15 8.35
CA LYS A 69 16.43 0.44 9.04
C LYS A 69 17.17 -0.63 9.85
N LEU A 70 16.43 -1.40 10.64
CA LEU A 70 16.99 -2.49 11.44
C LEU A 70 17.65 -3.57 10.56
N TYR A 71 17.05 -3.95 9.43
CA TYR A 71 17.67 -4.86 8.48
C TYR A 71 19.00 -4.31 7.93
N HIS A 72 19.01 -3.03 7.54
CA HIS A 72 20.19 -2.36 7.00
C HIS A 72 21.34 -2.30 8.01
N ASP A 73 21.03 -1.98 9.27
CA ASP A 73 21.99 -1.96 10.37
C ASP A 73 22.59 -3.36 10.61
N ARG A 74 21.77 -4.42 10.55
CA ARG A 74 22.23 -5.81 10.74
C ARG A 74 23.04 -6.36 9.57
N THR A 75 22.82 -5.85 8.36
CA THR A 75 23.45 -6.35 7.13
C THR A 75 24.55 -5.44 6.60
N ASN A 76 25.04 -4.50 7.42
CA ASN A 76 26.11 -3.55 7.06
C ASN A 76 25.85 -2.82 5.75
N GLY A 77 24.62 -2.32 5.57
CA GLY A 77 24.31 -1.49 4.43
C GLY A 77 23.77 -2.23 3.21
N GLN A 78 23.53 -3.55 3.28
CA GLN A 78 22.88 -4.25 2.17
C GLN A 78 21.44 -3.80 1.99
N TYR A 79 21.05 -3.60 0.73
CA TYR A 79 19.66 -3.41 0.36
C TYR A 79 18.91 -4.74 0.51
N LEU A 80 17.65 -4.65 0.94
CA LEU A 80 16.72 -5.78 0.91
C LEU A 80 16.66 -6.31 -0.53
N LYS A 81 17.05 -7.58 -0.73
CA LYS A 81 16.96 -8.23 -2.05
C LYS A 81 15.52 -8.10 -2.56
N SER A 82 15.37 -7.65 -3.82
CA SER A 82 14.10 -7.77 -4.53
C SER A 82 13.71 -9.24 -4.48
N PHE A 83 12.53 -9.55 -3.96
CA PHE A 83 11.93 -10.85 -4.24
C PHE A 83 11.45 -10.77 -5.68
N ASP A 84 12.35 -11.04 -6.62
CA ASP A 84 11.97 -11.33 -8.00
C ASP A 84 11.08 -12.56 -7.93
N ASN A 85 9.79 -12.33 -8.09
CA ASN A 85 8.82 -13.39 -8.18
C ASN A 85 9.07 -14.08 -9.52
N ASP A 86 9.77 -15.21 -9.51
CA ASP A 86 9.76 -16.18 -10.60
C ASP A 86 8.30 -16.65 -10.82
N THR A 87 7.51 -15.82 -11.49
CA THR A 87 6.30 -16.22 -12.21
C THR A 87 6.61 -16.11 -13.70
N SER A 88 7.66 -16.82 -14.12
CA SER A 88 7.95 -17.13 -15.52
C SER A 88 8.67 -18.47 -15.56
N ALA A 89 8.04 -19.52 -15.02
CA ALA A 89 8.45 -20.89 -15.27
C ALA A 89 7.21 -21.71 -15.63
N LYS A 90 7.18 -22.10 -16.91
CA LYS A 90 6.31 -23.06 -17.59
C LYS A 90 4.99 -22.53 -18.17
N ARG A 91 5.12 -21.82 -19.29
CA ARG A 91 4.31 -22.07 -20.50
C ARG A 91 5.22 -22.05 -21.74
N ASP A 92 6.18 -22.96 -21.76
CA ASP A 92 6.58 -23.65 -22.99
C ASP A 92 5.98 -25.06 -22.79
N ASP A 93 5.23 -25.66 -23.70
CA ASP A 93 5.57 -25.83 -25.11
C ASP A 93 4.32 -25.73 -26.00
N ALA A 94 4.47 -25.02 -27.12
CA ALA A 94 3.66 -25.27 -28.29
C ALA A 94 4.11 -26.60 -28.92
N GLU A 95 3.16 -27.47 -29.28
CA GLU A 95 3.33 -28.24 -30.51
C GLU A 95 2.07 -28.14 -31.39
N PRO A 96 2.25 -27.93 -32.71
CA PRO A 96 1.20 -27.91 -33.71
C PRO A 96 0.92 -29.34 -34.19
N ILE A 97 -0.33 -29.70 -34.41
CA ILE A 97 -0.66 -30.84 -35.27
C ILE A 97 -1.68 -30.39 -36.29
N GLY A 98 -1.25 -30.40 -37.56
CA GLY A 98 -2.10 -30.20 -38.71
C GLY A 98 -2.89 -31.45 -39.09
N SER A 99 -3.77 -31.23 -40.08
CA SER A 99 -4.43 -32.19 -40.97
C SER A 99 -5.33 -33.28 -40.35
N THR A 100 -6.64 -33.11 -40.53
CA THR A 100 -7.38 -33.85 -41.58
C THR A 100 -8.57 -33.03 -42.05
#